data_AF-A0A3M1BUP1-F1
#
_entry.id   AF-A0A3M1BUP1-F1
#
_cell.length_a   1.000
_cell.length_b   1.000
_cell.length_c   1.000
_cell.angle_alpha   90.00
_cell.angle_beta   90.00
_cell.angle_gamma   90.00
#
_symmetry.space_group_name_H-M   'P 1'
#
loop_
_entity.id
_entity.type
_entity.pdbx_description
1 polymer ?
#
loop_
_entity_poly.entity_id
_entity_poly.type
_entity_poly.pdbx_seq_one_letter_code
_entity_poly.pdbx_strand_id
1 'polypeptide(L)'
;MLPRFFIRHYVKLLISFFLLAVFTPSEIEAQSRSRSRGKTISVTHSLNIWQKRTPYNWANEFTSQNDTLFLRFLTSNSGTFLIKEGEPFDVVYTRENVAPSIGLALAASVRILNNDNFLFHEFAITRLSIGSNEDVINYTIKKGETNHIVPFGFKQRFAHIAVRYSFGKYFVKRRKSKVRFGISGGVEPSVYALKVTPRNFNDYPLKGTIYSIEMSL
;
A
#
# COMPACT_ATOMS: atom_id res chain seq x y z
N MET A 1 -22.61 -34.76 0.96
CA MET A 1 -21.42 -34.43 1.76
C MET A 1 -20.21 -34.47 0.83
N LEU A 2 -19.81 -33.35 0.22
CA LEU A 2 -18.71 -33.31 -0.75
C LEU A 2 -17.36 -33.43 -0.02
N PRO A 3 -16.42 -34.26 -0.49
CA PRO A 3 -15.20 -34.54 0.25
C PRO A 3 -14.28 -33.32 0.24
N ARG A 4 -13.94 -32.84 1.43
CA ARG A 4 -13.05 -31.67 1.70
C ARG A 4 -11.68 -31.75 1.00
N PHE A 5 -11.29 -32.92 0.51
CA PHE A 5 -10.06 -33.14 -0.26
C PHE A 5 -10.10 -32.56 -1.68
N PHE A 6 -11.26 -32.61 -2.35
CA PHE A 6 -11.39 -32.07 -3.71
C PHE A 6 -11.12 -30.56 -3.72
N ILE A 7 -11.77 -29.82 -2.82
CA ILE A 7 -11.69 -28.35 -2.75
C ILE A 7 -10.24 -27.86 -2.54
N ARG A 8 -9.45 -28.53 -1.69
CA ARG A 8 -8.05 -28.13 -1.44
C ARG A 8 -7.14 -28.30 -2.66
N HIS A 9 -7.39 -29.30 -3.50
CA HIS A 9 -6.59 -29.53 -4.69
C HIS A 9 -6.90 -28.49 -5.77
N TYR A 10 -8.17 -28.16 -6.00
CA TYR A 10 -8.57 -27.10 -6.94
C TYR A 10 -8.11 -25.72 -6.49
N VAL A 11 -8.13 -25.42 -5.19
CA VAL A 11 -7.61 -24.14 -4.66
C VAL A 11 -6.10 -24.02 -4.87
N LYS A 12 -5.33 -25.09 -4.62
CA LYS A 12 -3.89 -25.09 -4.92
C LYS A 12 -3.61 -24.96 -6.42
N LEU A 13 -4.40 -25.63 -7.26
CA LEU A 13 -4.27 -25.56 -8.72
C LEU A 13 -4.60 -24.16 -9.26
N LEU A 14 -5.66 -23.51 -8.73
CA LEU A 14 -6.02 -22.12 -9.04
C LEU A 14 -4.95 -21.13 -8.59
N ILE A 15 -4.40 -21.31 -7.39
CA ILE A 15 -3.30 -20.48 -6.89
C ILE A 15 -2.04 -20.68 -7.74
N SER A 16 -1.71 -21.91 -8.13
CA SER A 16 -0.59 -22.18 -9.04
C SER A 16 -0.81 -21.58 -10.44
N PHE A 17 -2.03 -21.66 -10.99
CA PHE A 17 -2.36 -21.05 -12.28
C PHE A 17 -2.28 -19.52 -12.22
N PHE A 18 -2.75 -18.92 -11.12
CA PHE A 18 -2.65 -17.48 -10.89
C PHE A 18 -1.18 -17.05 -10.74
N LEU A 19 -0.37 -17.80 -10.00
CA LEU A 19 1.07 -17.54 -9.85
C LEU A 19 1.81 -17.68 -11.19
N LEU A 20 1.51 -18.70 -12.00
CA LEU A 20 2.08 -18.87 -13.34
C LEU A 20 1.71 -17.71 -14.30
N ALA A 21 0.48 -17.21 -14.20
CA ALA A 21 0.02 -16.06 -14.99
C ALA A 21 0.64 -14.72 -14.53
N VAL A 22 1.04 -14.61 -13.26
CA VAL A 22 1.65 -13.39 -12.69
C VAL A 22 3.19 -13.37 -12.84
N PHE A 23 3.85 -14.54 -12.85
CA PHE A 23 5.31 -14.65 -12.83
C PHE A 23 5.97 -14.92 -14.18
N THR A 24 5.21 -15.04 -15.27
CA THR A 24 5.79 -15.08 -16.61
C THR A 24 5.84 -13.65 -17.16
N PRO A 25 7.04 -13.01 -17.30
CA PRO A 25 7.18 -11.72 -17.97
C PRO A 25 6.96 -11.99 -19.44
N SER A 26 5.69 -12.01 -19.78
CA SER A 26 5.25 -12.38 -21.08
C SER A 26 4.62 -11.11 -21.63
N GLU A 27 5.39 -10.41 -22.46
CA GLU A 27 4.80 -9.72 -23.60
C GLU A 27 4.20 -10.77 -24.55
N ILE A 28 3.32 -11.62 -24.01
CA ILE A 28 2.38 -12.37 -24.79
C ILE A 28 1.35 -11.33 -25.18
N GLU A 29 1.63 -10.67 -26.30
CA GLU A 29 0.57 -10.39 -27.26
C GLU A 29 -0.07 -11.73 -27.63
N ALA A 30 -0.83 -12.34 -26.71
CA ALA A 30 -1.83 -13.34 -27.03
C ALA A 30 -2.92 -12.59 -27.76
N GLN A 31 -2.64 -12.21 -29.01
CA GLN A 31 -3.64 -12.23 -30.05
C GLN A 31 -4.05 -13.69 -30.19
N SER A 32 -4.88 -14.17 -29.25
CA SER A 32 -5.76 -15.28 -29.51
C SER A 32 -6.60 -14.85 -30.71
N ARG A 33 -6.17 -15.26 -31.91
CA ARG A 33 -6.96 -15.23 -33.13
C ARG A 33 -8.03 -16.32 -33.03
N SER A 34 -8.79 -16.34 -31.94
CA SER A 34 -10.10 -16.97 -31.96
C SER A 34 -10.95 -16.12 -32.92
N ARG A 35 -11.38 -16.72 -34.03
CA ARG A 35 -12.20 -16.13 -35.10
C ARG A 35 -13.61 -15.74 -34.61
N SER A 36 -13.72 -14.97 -33.54
CA SER A 36 -14.88 -14.13 -33.27
C SER A 36 -14.78 -12.93 -34.22
N ARG A 37 -15.36 -13.07 -35.42
CA ARG A 37 -15.43 -12.01 -36.46
C ARG A 37 -15.65 -10.63 -35.80
N GLY A 38 -14.67 -9.73 -35.94
CA GLY A 38 -14.82 -8.32 -35.54
C GLY A 38 -14.41 -7.95 -34.10
N LYS A 39 -13.94 -8.85 -33.23
CA LYS A 39 -13.48 -8.47 -31.87
C LYS A 39 -11.99 -8.71 -31.63
N THR A 40 -11.34 -7.84 -30.87
CA THR A 40 -9.97 -7.99 -30.38
C THR A 40 -9.98 -7.97 -28.87
N ILE A 41 -9.35 -8.97 -28.25
CA ILE A 41 -9.14 -9.02 -26.81
C ILE A 41 -7.67 -8.71 -26.53
N SER A 42 -7.40 -7.86 -25.54
CA SER A 42 -6.05 -7.50 -25.11
C SER A 42 -5.96 -7.64 -23.60
N VAL A 43 -4.86 -8.21 -23.13
CA VAL A 43 -4.60 -8.43 -21.70
C VAL A 43 -3.30 -7.72 -21.35
N THR A 44 -3.30 -6.97 -20.26
CA THR A 44 -2.11 -6.26 -19.76
C THR A 44 -1.99 -6.48 -18.28
N HIS A 45 -0.79 -6.74 -17.78
CA HIS A 45 -0.53 -6.96 -16.36
C HIS A 45 0.76 -6.25 -15.95
N SER A 46 0.85 -5.88 -14.67
CA SER A 46 2.06 -5.35 -14.06
C SER A 46 2.17 -5.87 -12.63
N LEU A 47 3.39 -6.25 -12.27
CA LEU A 47 3.77 -6.68 -10.93
C LEU A 47 4.93 -5.82 -10.47
N ASN A 48 4.75 -5.12 -9.36
CA ASN A 48 5.80 -4.39 -8.69
C ASN A 48 6.00 -4.98 -7.29
N ILE A 49 7.22 -5.40 -7.01
CA ILE A 49 7.63 -5.86 -5.68
C ILE A 49 8.68 -4.87 -5.21
N TRP A 50 8.39 -4.11 -4.16
CA TRP A 50 9.42 -3.29 -3.52
C TRP A 50 9.91 -3.99 -2.26
N GLN A 51 11.22 -4.19 -2.20
CA GLN A 51 11.86 -4.62 -0.97
C GLN A 51 11.79 -3.50 0.06
N LYS A 52 11.73 -3.87 1.35
CA LYS A 52 11.85 -2.92 2.44
C LYS A 52 13.18 -2.20 2.28
N ARG A 53 13.15 -0.89 2.07
CA ARG A 53 14.36 -0.08 1.98
C ARG A 53 15.08 -0.12 3.33
N THR A 54 16.40 -0.06 3.29
CA THR A 54 17.21 0.14 4.49
C THR A 54 16.72 1.41 5.19
N PRO A 55 16.47 1.37 6.51
CA PRO A 55 16.16 2.55 7.30
C PRO A 55 17.24 3.62 7.10
N TYR A 56 16.83 4.88 6.98
CA TYR A 56 17.76 5.98 7.04
C TYR A 56 17.76 6.51 8.47
N ASN A 57 18.91 6.37 9.13
CA ASN A 57 19.09 6.82 10.50
C ASN A 57 19.62 8.26 10.48
N TRP A 58 18.85 9.17 11.07
CA TRP A 58 19.29 10.53 11.33
C TRP A 58 19.42 10.69 12.84
N ALA A 59 20.67 10.71 13.33
CA ALA A 59 20.96 10.98 14.73
C ALA A 59 21.12 12.50 14.90
N ASN A 60 20.30 13.10 15.76
CA ASN A 60 20.46 14.49 16.18
C ASN A 60 20.66 14.52 17.70
N GLU A 61 21.88 14.82 18.11
CA GLU A 61 22.18 15.02 19.53
C GLU A 61 21.89 16.48 19.87
N PHE A 62 21.04 16.71 20.87
CA PHE A 62 20.87 18.03 21.45
C PHE A 62 20.93 17.91 22.97
N THR A 63 21.74 18.73 23.62
CA THR A 63 21.77 18.81 25.08
C THR A 63 20.63 19.73 25.51
N SER A 64 19.63 19.19 26.21
CA SER A 64 18.60 20.02 26.85
C SER A 64 19.09 20.42 28.23
N GLN A 65 19.39 21.70 28.42
CA GLN A 65 19.60 22.26 29.75
C GLN A 65 18.25 22.60 30.39
N ASN A 66 18.22 22.53 31.71
CA ASN A 66 17.06 22.26 32.58
C ASN A 66 16.05 23.42 32.74
N ASP A 67 15.85 24.25 31.72
CA ASP A 67 14.91 25.38 31.79
C ASP A 67 13.51 25.01 31.27
N THR A 68 13.34 23.81 30.72
CA THR A 68 12.06 23.29 30.20
C THR A 68 11.46 22.24 31.12
N LEU A 69 10.38 22.63 31.81
CA LEU A 69 9.67 21.84 32.81
C LEU A 69 8.93 20.65 32.15
N PHE A 70 9.42 19.42 32.34
CA PHE A 70 8.74 18.21 31.88
C PHE A 70 7.71 17.72 32.90
N LEU A 71 6.42 17.93 32.60
CA LEU A 71 5.31 17.46 33.43
C LEU A 71 4.99 15.99 33.12
N ARG A 72 5.19 15.09 34.08
CA ARG A 72 4.78 13.69 33.99
C ARG A 72 3.56 13.44 34.88
N PHE A 73 2.46 12.98 34.27
CA PHE A 73 1.27 12.57 35.00
C PHE A 73 1.55 11.31 35.83
N LEU A 74 1.10 11.31 37.08
CA LEU A 74 1.19 10.15 37.98
C LEU A 74 0.34 8.97 37.48
N THR A 75 -0.85 9.28 36.95
CA THR A 75 -1.74 8.37 36.22
C THR A 75 -2.46 9.15 35.12
N SER A 76 -2.92 8.48 34.06
CA SER A 76 -3.51 9.12 32.86
C SER A 76 -4.71 10.06 33.15
N ASN A 77 -5.34 9.92 34.32
CA ASN A 77 -6.52 10.69 34.74
C ASN A 77 -6.31 11.51 36.02
N SER A 78 -5.13 11.48 36.64
CA SER A 78 -4.87 12.28 37.85
C SER A 78 -4.39 13.67 37.44
N GLY A 79 -5.17 14.71 37.72
CA GLY A 79 -4.78 16.12 37.53
C GLY A 79 -3.60 16.58 38.41
N THR A 80 -2.80 15.66 38.94
CA THR A 80 -1.62 15.89 39.78
C THR A 80 -0.35 15.56 39.01
N PHE A 81 0.59 16.49 39.06
CA PHE A 81 1.93 16.39 38.48
C PHE A 81 2.96 16.13 39.59
N LEU A 82 4.00 15.37 39.27
CA LEU A 82 5.15 15.22 40.15
C LEU A 82 6.28 16.10 39.61
N ILE A 83 6.47 17.28 40.20
CA ILE A 83 7.62 18.13 39.90
C ILE A 83 8.82 17.54 40.64
N LYS A 84 9.71 16.91 39.90
CA LYS A 84 11.06 16.61 40.38
C LYS A 84 11.99 17.66 39.80
N GLU A 85 12.32 18.67 40.59
CA GLU A 85 13.52 19.45 40.35
C GLU A 85 14.70 18.50 40.57
N GLY A 86 15.43 18.20 39.51
CA GLY A 86 16.50 17.21 39.53
C GLY A 86 17.54 17.54 38.48
N GLU A 87 18.79 17.20 38.80
CA GLU A 87 20.03 17.45 38.06
C GLU A 87 19.90 17.39 36.52
N PRO A 88 20.71 18.20 35.79
CA PRO A 88 20.70 18.23 34.34
C PRO A 88 20.87 16.82 33.77
N PHE A 89 20.03 16.48 32.79
CA PHE A 89 20.07 15.19 32.10
C PHE A 89 20.29 15.41 30.61
N ASP A 90 21.19 14.61 30.02
CA ASP A 90 21.41 14.63 28.58
C ASP A 90 20.35 13.78 27.88
N VAL A 91 19.59 14.38 26.95
CA VAL A 91 18.66 13.66 26.08
C VAL A 91 19.31 13.49 24.72
N VAL A 92 19.72 12.27 24.38
CA VAL A 92 20.15 11.96 23.01
C VAL A 92 18.95 11.40 22.25
N TYR A 93 18.58 12.04 21.15
CA TYR A 93 17.48 11.57 20.31
C TYR A 93 17.99 10.98 18.99
N THR A 94 17.72 9.70 18.76
CA THR A 94 17.98 9.03 17.48
C THR A 94 16.68 8.78 16.75
N ARG A 95 16.54 9.39 15.56
CA ARG A 95 15.42 9.13 14.65
C ARG A 95 15.79 8.06 13.64
N GLU A 96 15.11 6.93 13.69
CA GLU A 96 15.18 5.91 12.64
C GLU A 96 13.95 6.04 11.74
N ASN A 97 14.10 6.80 10.65
CA ASN A 97 13.04 6.89 9.65
C ASN A 97 13.17 5.70 8.70
N VAL A 98 12.22 4.77 8.75
CA VAL A 98 12.10 3.77 7.70
C VAL A 98 11.25 4.34 6.58
N ALA A 99 11.77 4.31 5.35
CA ALA A 99 10.96 4.70 4.20
C ALA A 99 9.78 3.73 4.04
N PRO A 100 8.57 4.21 3.66
CA PRO A 100 7.42 3.36 3.43
C PRO A 100 7.74 2.27 2.39
N SER A 101 7.48 1.01 2.73
CA SER A 101 7.63 -0.10 1.80
C SER A 101 6.27 -0.62 1.35
N ILE A 102 6.02 -0.49 0.05
CA ILE A 102 4.92 -1.18 -0.62
C ILE A 102 5.44 -2.59 -0.89
N GLY A 103 5.02 -3.59 -0.12
CA GLY A 103 5.59 -4.94 -0.24
C GLY A 103 5.28 -5.58 -1.60
N LEU A 104 4.06 -5.37 -2.10
CA LEU A 104 3.59 -5.89 -3.38
C LEU A 104 2.53 -4.95 -3.95
N ALA A 105 2.59 -4.67 -5.24
CA ALA A 105 1.48 -4.12 -6.02
C ALA A 105 1.30 -4.87 -7.33
N LEU A 106 0.07 -5.25 -7.61
CA LEU A 106 -0.37 -5.88 -8.84
C LEU A 106 -1.40 -4.99 -9.54
N ALA A 107 -1.31 -4.90 -10.86
CA ALA A 107 -2.39 -4.40 -11.69
C ALA A 107 -2.57 -5.32 -12.90
N ALA A 108 -3.81 -5.51 -13.34
CA ALA A 108 -4.12 -6.30 -14.52
C ALA A 108 -5.35 -5.72 -15.21
N SER A 109 -5.43 -5.82 -16.53
CA SER A 109 -6.58 -5.36 -17.29
C SER A 109 -6.87 -6.29 -18.48
N VAL A 110 -8.16 -6.44 -18.76
CA VAL A 110 -8.66 -7.13 -19.94
C VAL A 110 -9.51 -6.13 -20.71
N ARG A 111 -9.13 -5.87 -21.96
CA ARG A 111 -9.84 -4.98 -22.88
C ARG A 111 -10.44 -5.77 -24.02
N ILE A 112 -11.70 -5.53 -24.31
CA ILE A 112 -12.45 -6.08 -25.44
C ILE A 112 -12.79 -4.93 -26.38
N LEU A 113 -12.21 -4.94 -27.58
CA LEU A 113 -12.42 -3.95 -28.64
C LEU A 113 -13.27 -4.57 -29.75
N ASN A 114 -14.36 -3.90 -30.13
CA ASN A 114 -15.07 -4.17 -31.36
C ASN A 114 -14.41 -3.39 -32.51
N ASN A 115 -13.91 -4.10 -33.52
CA ASN A 115 -13.17 -3.54 -34.64
C ASN A 115 -14.07 -2.87 -35.69
N ASP A 116 -15.38 -3.12 -35.67
CA ASP A 116 -16.32 -2.53 -36.64
C ASP A 116 -16.75 -1.12 -36.22
N ASN A 117 -17.03 -0.93 -34.92
CA ASN A 117 -17.50 0.34 -34.37
C ASN A 117 -16.49 1.03 -33.42
N PHE A 118 -15.33 0.42 -33.20
CA PHE A 118 -14.24 0.89 -32.34
C PHE A 118 -14.62 1.15 -30.88
N LEU A 119 -15.73 0.56 -30.43
CA LEU A 119 -16.13 0.55 -29.02
C LEU A 119 -15.27 -0.42 -28.24
N PHE A 120 -14.87 -0.04 -27.04
CA PHE A 120 -14.15 -0.92 -26.15
C PHE A 120 -14.77 -0.95 -24.75
N HIS A 121 -14.62 -2.12 -24.12
CA HIS A 121 -14.86 -2.34 -22.71
C HIS A 121 -13.54 -2.77 -22.08
N GLU A 122 -13.21 -2.24 -20.91
CA GLU A 122 -12.03 -2.62 -20.14
C GLU A 122 -12.44 -2.94 -18.70
N PHE A 123 -11.96 -4.08 -18.21
CA PHE A 123 -12.04 -4.46 -16.81
C PHE A 123 -10.62 -4.51 -16.28
N ALA A 124 -10.32 -3.74 -15.24
CA ALA A 124 -9.00 -3.67 -14.65
C ALA A 124 -9.03 -3.87 -13.14
N ILE A 125 -8.05 -4.59 -12.61
CA ILE A 125 -7.57 -4.44 -11.25
C ILE A 125 -6.49 -3.37 -11.35
N THR A 126 -6.80 -2.14 -10.98
CA THR A 126 -5.87 -1.00 -11.12
C THR A 126 -4.88 -0.95 -9.96
N ARG A 127 -5.26 -1.52 -8.82
CA ARG A 127 -4.39 -1.64 -7.65
C ARG A 127 -4.78 -2.86 -6.81
N LEU A 128 -3.83 -3.75 -6.59
CA LEU A 128 -3.89 -4.75 -5.53
C LEU A 128 -2.56 -4.65 -4.78
N SER A 129 -2.56 -3.95 -3.66
CA SER A 129 -1.33 -3.73 -2.89
C SER A 129 -1.46 -4.04 -1.42
N ILE A 130 -0.38 -4.56 -0.85
CA ILE A 130 -0.20 -4.73 0.58
C ILE A 130 1.16 -4.17 0.97
N GLY A 131 1.20 -3.52 2.13
CA GLY A 131 2.44 -2.92 2.58
C GLY A 131 2.45 -2.64 4.06
N SER A 132 3.64 -2.27 4.52
CA SER A 132 3.86 -1.84 5.89
C SER A 132 4.84 -0.71 5.90
N ASN A 133 4.58 0.27 6.75
CA ASN A 133 5.55 1.31 7.07
C ASN A 133 5.81 1.28 8.58
N GLU A 134 6.98 1.72 8.98
CA GLU A 134 7.38 1.75 10.39
C GLU A 134 8.20 3.02 10.63
N ASP A 135 7.73 3.89 11.50
CA ASP A 135 8.49 5.04 11.98
C ASP A 135 8.91 4.74 13.42
N VAL A 136 10.21 4.85 13.71
CA VAL A 136 10.74 4.59 15.05
C VAL A 136 11.63 5.76 15.49
N ILE A 137 11.26 6.31 16.63
CA ILE A 137 11.87 7.48 17.25
C ILE A 137 12.38 6.99 18.60
N ASN A 138 13.70 6.77 18.75
CA ASN A 138 14.27 6.29 20.01
C ASN A 138 14.83 7.48 20.80
N TYR A 139 14.22 7.80 21.94
CA TYR A 139 14.80 8.75 22.89
C TYR A 139 15.69 7.98 23.86
N THR A 140 16.98 8.32 23.91
CA THR A 140 17.90 7.81 24.92
C THR A 140 18.07 8.88 25.99
N ILE A 141 17.47 8.65 27.15
CA ILE A 141 17.62 9.50 28.33
C ILE A 141 18.84 8.99 29.10
N LYS A 142 19.91 9.78 29.15
CA LYS A 142 21.11 9.46 29.94
C LYS A 142 20.92 10.03 31.34
N LYS A 143 20.95 9.16 32.36
CA LYS A 143 20.91 9.54 33.77
C LYS A 143 22.08 8.88 34.49
N GLY A 144 23.18 9.60 34.67
CA GLY A 144 24.44 9.02 35.14
C GLY A 144 24.97 7.96 34.16
N GLU A 145 25.27 6.75 34.65
CA GLU A 145 25.69 5.60 33.83
C GLU A 145 24.51 4.83 33.19
N THR A 146 23.28 5.13 33.60
CA THR A 146 22.08 4.44 33.09
C THR A 146 21.50 5.12 31.87
N ASN A 147 21.32 4.35 30.80
CA ASN A 147 20.62 4.76 29.57
C ASN A 147 19.21 4.16 29.56
N HIS A 148 18.19 5.01 29.47
CA HIS A 148 16.81 4.59 29.25
C HIS A 148 16.40 4.88 27.80
N ILE A 149 16.01 3.84 27.06
CA ILE A 149 15.50 3.98 25.69
C ILE A 149 13.97 4.00 25.73
N VAL A 150 13.37 5.07 25.23
CA VAL A 150 11.92 5.22 25.09
C VAL A 150 11.58 5.27 23.59
N PRO A 151 10.99 4.20 23.03
CA PRO A 151 10.58 4.18 21.63
C PRO A 151 9.25 4.91 21.43
N PHE A 152 9.20 5.75 20.41
CA PHE A 152 8.04 6.45 19.89
C PHE A 152 7.88 6.15 18.40
N GLY A 153 6.75 6.58 17.83
CA GLY A 153 6.39 6.34 16.45
C GLY A 153 5.37 5.22 16.31
N PHE A 154 5.27 4.66 15.11
CA PHE A 154 4.16 3.79 14.75
C PHE A 154 4.56 2.72 13.75
N LYS A 155 3.85 1.61 13.81
CA LYS A 155 3.85 0.57 12.78
C LYS A 155 2.53 0.62 12.03
N GLN A 156 2.60 0.97 10.76
CA GLN A 156 1.48 1.02 9.85
C GLN A 156 1.45 -0.22 8.96
N ARG A 157 0.27 -0.80 8.77
CA ARG A 157 -0.01 -1.82 7.76
C ARG A 157 -1.18 -1.37 6.93
N PHE A 158 -1.11 -1.56 5.63
CA PHE A 158 -2.19 -1.21 4.72
C PHE A 158 -2.42 -2.29 3.66
N ALA A 159 -3.66 -2.35 3.19
CA ALA A 159 -4.07 -3.12 2.02
C ALA A 159 -4.97 -2.24 1.16
N HIS A 160 -4.76 -2.26 -0.15
CA HIS A 160 -5.54 -1.48 -1.11
C HIS A 160 -5.98 -2.39 -2.26
N ILE A 161 -7.27 -2.40 -2.54
CA ILE A 161 -7.85 -3.03 -3.71
C ILE A 161 -8.64 -1.98 -4.49
N ALA A 162 -8.37 -1.84 -5.78
CA ALA A 162 -9.11 -0.98 -6.69
C ALA A 162 -9.39 -1.74 -7.99
N VAL A 163 -10.63 -1.67 -8.44
CA VAL A 163 -11.09 -2.28 -9.68
C VAL A 163 -11.75 -1.22 -10.52
N ARG A 164 -11.47 -1.19 -11.82
CA ARG A 164 -12.02 -0.23 -12.76
C ARG A 164 -12.77 -0.93 -13.87
N TYR A 165 -13.92 -0.39 -14.19
CA TYR A 165 -14.58 -0.63 -15.47
C TYR A 165 -14.49 0.65 -16.30
N SER A 166 -14.06 0.51 -17.55
CA SER A 166 -14.04 1.62 -18.51
C SER A 166 -14.73 1.23 -19.80
N PHE A 167 -15.48 2.18 -20.36
CA PHE A 167 -16.14 2.06 -21.65
C PHE A 167 -15.80 3.27 -22.50
N GLY A 168 -15.45 3.05 -23.75
CA GLY A 168 -15.07 4.14 -24.62
C GLY A 168 -15.11 3.80 -26.10
N LYS A 169 -14.75 4.79 -26.91
CA LYS A 169 -14.70 4.69 -28.36
C LYS A 169 -13.42 5.29 -28.89
N TYR A 170 -12.71 4.55 -29.73
CA TYR A 170 -11.63 5.12 -30.54
C TYR A 170 -12.19 5.77 -31.81
N PHE A 171 -11.60 6.89 -32.23
CA PHE A 171 -12.03 7.60 -33.44
C PHE A 171 -11.27 7.18 -34.70
N VAL A 172 -10.18 6.40 -34.56
CA VAL A 172 -9.29 6.06 -35.69
C VAL A 172 -9.14 4.55 -35.87
N LYS A 173 -9.26 4.10 -37.13
CA LYS A 173 -9.07 2.69 -37.50
C LYS A 173 -7.62 2.25 -37.27
N ARG A 174 -7.43 1.10 -36.61
CA ARG A 174 -6.13 0.51 -36.23
C ARG A 174 -5.12 0.37 -37.39
N ARG A 175 -5.59 0.20 -38.63
CA ARG A 175 -4.74 0.05 -39.82
C ARG A 175 -4.19 1.35 -40.41
N LYS A 176 -4.77 2.51 -40.09
CA LYS A 176 -4.47 3.79 -40.78
C LYS A 176 -3.60 4.76 -39.98
N SER A 177 -3.33 4.49 -38.71
CA SER A 177 -2.60 5.43 -37.86
C SER A 177 -1.73 4.73 -36.82
N LYS A 178 -0.52 5.26 -36.60
CA LYS A 178 0.38 4.88 -35.51
C LYS A 178 -0.13 5.37 -34.15
N VAL A 179 -0.94 6.43 -34.14
CA VAL A 179 -1.50 7.05 -32.93
C VAL A 179 -3.00 6.80 -32.85
N ARG A 180 -3.50 6.47 -31.65
CA ARG A 180 -4.93 6.30 -31.40
C ARG A 180 -5.38 7.33 -30.37
N PHE A 181 -6.52 7.95 -30.64
CA PHE A 181 -7.22 8.80 -29.69
C PHE A 181 -8.69 8.37 -29.62
N GLY A 182 -9.30 8.62 -28.47
CA GLY A 182 -10.65 8.19 -28.13
C GLY A 182 -11.12 8.89 -26.87
N ILE A 183 -12.41 8.75 -26.59
CA ILE A 183 -13.01 9.15 -25.31
C ILE A 183 -13.39 7.90 -24.54
N SER A 184 -13.33 7.97 -23.20
CA SER A 184 -13.71 6.85 -22.36
C SER A 184 -14.17 7.31 -21.00
N GLY A 185 -15.37 6.89 -20.62
CA GLY A 185 -15.84 7.00 -19.24
C GLY A 185 -15.46 5.76 -18.44
N GLY A 186 -15.34 5.92 -17.13
CA GLY A 186 -15.06 4.80 -16.24
C GLY A 186 -15.49 5.03 -14.82
N VAL A 187 -15.62 3.94 -14.08
CA VAL A 187 -15.88 3.92 -12.64
C VAL A 187 -14.87 2.98 -11.99
N GLU A 188 -14.25 3.45 -10.92
CA GLU A 188 -13.24 2.74 -10.16
C GLU A 188 -13.58 2.73 -8.66
N PRO A 189 -14.35 1.72 -8.17
CA PRO A 189 -14.46 1.49 -6.74
C PRO A 189 -13.14 0.98 -6.16
N SER A 190 -12.80 1.49 -4.98
CA SER A 190 -11.61 1.11 -4.25
C SER A 190 -11.87 1.00 -2.75
N VAL A 191 -11.10 0.13 -2.12
CA VAL A 191 -11.09 -0.12 -0.67
C VAL A 191 -9.67 -0.02 -0.17
N TYR A 192 -9.47 0.83 0.83
CA TYR A 192 -8.20 1.01 1.52
C TYR A 192 -8.38 0.67 2.99
N ALA A 193 -7.73 -0.40 3.45
CA ALA A 193 -7.71 -0.80 4.85
C ALA A 193 -6.37 -0.40 5.48
N LEU A 194 -6.45 0.19 6.68
CA LEU A 194 -5.32 0.73 7.43
C LEU A 194 -5.35 0.21 8.87
N LYS A 195 -4.19 -0.21 9.38
CA LYS A 195 -3.97 -0.46 10.80
C LYS A 195 -2.67 0.23 11.24
N VAL A 196 -2.77 1.08 12.25
CA VAL A 196 -1.65 1.77 12.90
C VAL A 196 -1.52 1.24 14.32
N THR A 197 -0.34 0.75 14.67
CA THR A 197 0.01 0.28 16.02
C THR A 197 1.09 1.21 16.56
N PRO A 198 0.79 2.07 17.54
CA PRO A 198 1.79 2.94 18.14
C PRO A 198 2.83 2.14 18.92
N ARG A 199 4.03 2.71 19.06
CA ARG A 199 5.12 2.11 19.85
C ARG A 199 5.22 2.66 21.28
N ASN A 200 4.63 3.82 21.54
CA ASN A 200 4.50 4.38 22.88
C ASN A 200 3.18 3.93 23.53
N PHE A 201 3.10 4.08 24.85
CA PHE A 201 1.92 3.71 25.66
C PHE A 201 0.86 4.83 25.73
N ASN A 202 1.20 6.04 25.25
CA ASN A 202 0.32 7.21 25.30
C ASN A 202 -0.55 7.36 24.04
N ASP A 203 -0.21 6.71 22.94
CA ASP A 203 -0.99 6.78 21.71
C ASP A 203 -1.89 5.55 21.58
N TYR A 204 -3.06 5.72 20.96
CA TYR A 204 -4.04 4.65 20.77
C TYR A 204 -3.88 3.97 19.41
N PRO A 205 -4.04 2.63 19.31
CA PRO A 205 -4.05 1.95 18.03
C PRO A 205 -5.24 2.41 17.19
N LEU A 206 -4.98 2.66 15.91
CA LEU A 206 -6.00 3.09 14.95
C LEU A 206 -6.23 2.00 13.90
N LYS A 207 -7.49 1.71 13.61
CA LYS A 207 -7.89 0.83 12.51
C LYS A 207 -8.99 1.52 11.72
N GLY A 208 -8.83 1.61 10.41
CA GLY A 208 -9.79 2.26 9.52
C GLY A 208 -9.91 1.52 8.20
N THR A 209 -11.08 1.65 7.59
CA THR A 209 -11.34 1.20 6.22
C THR A 209 -12.00 2.35 5.48
N ILE A 210 -11.44 2.73 4.34
CA ILE A 210 -11.93 3.80 3.47
C ILE A 210 -12.46 3.13 2.21
N TYR A 211 -13.68 3.49 1.84
CA TYR A 211 -14.31 3.10 0.57
C TYR A 211 -14.40 4.36 -0.30
N SER A 212 -13.98 4.25 -1.55
CA SER A 212 -14.05 5.35 -2.52
C SER A 212 -14.56 4.84 -3.86
N ILE A 213 -15.19 5.74 -4.61
CA ILE A 213 -15.63 5.50 -5.98
C ILE A 213 -15.10 6.68 -6.80
N GLU A 214 -14.16 6.40 -7.69
CA GLU A 214 -13.65 7.39 -8.65
C GLU A 214 -14.44 7.27 -9.95
N MET A 215 -14.78 8.40 -10.58
CA MET A 215 -15.48 8.45 -11.87
C MET A 215 -14.68 9.32 -12.83
N SER A 216 -14.58 8.88 -14.09
CA SER A 216 -13.87 9.61 -15.14
C SER A 216 -14.69 9.68 -16.43
N LEU A 217 -14.41 10.70 -17.26
CA LEU A 217 -14.99 10.93 -18.59
C LEU A 217 -13.91 11.30 -19.61
#